data_AF-A0A6J6T841-F1
#
_entry.id   AF-A0A6J6T841-F1
#
_cell.length_a   1.000
_cell.length_b   1.000
_cell.length_c   1.000
_cell.angle_alpha   90.00
_cell.angle_beta   90.00
_cell.angle_gamma   90.00
#
_symmetry.space_group_name_H-M   'P 1'
#
loop_
_entity.id
_entity.type
_entity.pdbx_description
1 polymer ?
#
loop_
_entity_poly.entity_id
_entity_poly.type
_entity_poly.pdbx_seq_one_letter_code
_entity_poly.pdbx_strand_id
1 'polypeptide(L)'
;MKRKMIITAAITAALMAVAPTSFALDAGVPTAAQTARIEFKAAMDAYRTAMVAFKADRQAKEALFKAAMDAFKIANTAYAAQQKSINGALKVAVDAAKSVRSAALASSPTPADRAAIKATFDAAVSAATATRGAAMSSLGTKPAKPVKAPVVKPVKPTRPVA
;
A
#
# COMPACT_ATOMS: atom_id res chain seq x y z
N MET A 1 -0.04 17.54 28.03
CA MET A 1 1.06 17.91 28.95
C MET A 1 1.69 16.65 29.52
N LYS A 2 3.03 16.55 29.46
CA LYS A 2 3.87 15.44 29.93
C LYS A 2 4.02 15.49 31.45
N ARG A 3 4.02 14.34 32.14
CA ARG A 3 4.57 14.16 33.51
C ARG A 3 5.29 12.81 33.53
N LYS A 4 6.58 12.76 33.15
CA LYS A 4 7.79 12.93 33.98
C LYS A 4 7.76 12.11 35.28
N MET A 5 8.38 10.95 35.14
CA MET A 5 9.02 10.06 36.11
C MET A 5 9.89 10.78 37.16
N ILE A 6 9.73 10.47 38.44
CA ILE A 6 10.80 10.40 39.47
C ILE A 6 10.37 9.35 40.50
N ILE A 7 11.06 8.22 40.56
CA ILE A 7 10.96 7.22 41.64
C ILE A 7 12.21 7.42 42.50
N THR A 8 12.00 7.86 43.73
CA THR A 8 13.03 8.06 44.75
C THR A 8 13.15 6.80 45.59
N ALA A 9 14.36 6.26 45.68
CA ALA A 9 14.76 5.19 46.59
C ALA A 9 14.98 5.74 48.01
N ALA A 10 14.54 5.00 49.03
CA ALA A 10 15.15 5.00 50.35
C ALA A 10 14.81 3.68 51.06
N ILE A 11 15.81 2.81 51.15
CA ILE A 11 15.82 1.56 51.90
C ILE A 11 16.07 1.93 53.37
N THR A 12 15.18 1.52 54.27
CA THR A 12 15.43 1.58 55.71
C THR A 12 15.32 0.16 56.26
N ALA A 13 16.45 -0.43 56.61
CA ALA A 13 16.55 -1.69 57.34
C ALA A 13 16.63 -1.38 58.84
N ALA A 14 15.67 -1.88 59.63
CA ALA A 14 15.74 -1.87 61.08
C ALA A 14 15.66 -3.31 61.61
N LEU A 15 16.73 -3.67 62.29
CA LEU A 15 17.12 -4.96 62.87
C LEU A 15 16.33 -5.22 64.16
N MET A 16 15.67 -6.38 64.30
CA MET A 16 15.30 -6.94 65.61
C MET A 16 15.50 -8.46 65.59
N ALA A 17 16.35 -8.93 66.50
CA ALA A 17 16.76 -10.31 66.68
C ALA A 17 15.83 -11.05 67.65
N VAL A 18 15.29 -12.20 67.24
CA VAL A 18 14.90 -13.35 68.09
C VAL A 18 14.99 -14.63 67.24
N ALA A 19 15.63 -15.67 67.76
CA ALA A 19 15.55 -17.07 67.30
C ALA A 19 15.20 -17.94 68.54
N PRO A 20 14.66 -19.18 68.44
CA PRO A 20 14.78 -20.12 67.32
C PRO A 20 13.52 -20.98 66.97
N THR A 21 13.63 -21.71 65.85
CA THR A 21 12.84 -22.87 65.40
C THR A 21 11.34 -22.71 65.15
N SER A 22 11.03 -22.37 63.91
CA SER A 22 9.92 -22.99 63.17
C SER A 22 10.51 -23.39 61.82
N PHE A 23 10.10 -24.53 61.27
CA PHE A 23 10.39 -24.88 59.86
C PHE A 23 9.71 -23.86 58.96
N ALA A 24 10.28 -22.67 58.83
CA ALA A 24 10.00 -21.80 57.72
C ALA A 24 10.59 -22.53 56.52
N LEU A 25 9.73 -22.92 55.56
CA LEU A 25 10.21 -22.92 54.19
C LEU A 25 10.77 -21.52 53.96
N ASP A 26 12.09 -21.39 54.03
CA ASP A 26 12.81 -20.25 53.47
C ASP A 26 12.48 -20.31 51.98
N ALA A 27 11.38 -19.66 51.61
CA ALA A 27 11.16 -19.23 50.24
C ALA A 27 12.19 -18.13 49.99
N GLY A 28 13.46 -18.53 49.90
CA GLY A 28 14.59 -17.64 49.73
C GLY A 28 14.33 -16.73 48.54
N VAL A 29 14.65 -15.45 48.70
CA VAL A 29 14.51 -14.46 47.63
C VAL A 29 15.21 -15.01 46.38
N PRO A 30 14.54 -15.04 45.21
CA PRO A 30 15.15 -15.58 44.01
C PRO A 30 16.46 -14.89 43.70
N THR A 31 17.49 -15.66 43.37
CA THR A 31 18.76 -15.07 42.89
C THR A 31 18.52 -14.31 41.60
N ALA A 32 19.35 -13.31 41.30
CA ALA A 32 19.24 -12.54 40.04
C ALA A 32 19.20 -13.45 38.79
N ALA A 33 19.95 -14.55 38.81
CA ALA A 33 19.94 -15.56 37.75
C ALA A 33 18.61 -16.33 37.67
N GLN A 34 17.94 -16.60 38.80
CA GLN A 34 16.61 -17.21 38.82
C GLN A 34 15.55 -16.24 38.29
N THR A 35 15.58 -14.98 38.70
CA THR A 35 14.67 -13.92 38.19
C THR A 35 14.80 -13.76 36.67
N ALA A 36 16.03 -13.67 36.15
CA ALA A 36 16.29 -13.55 34.72
C ALA A 36 15.76 -14.75 33.90
N ARG A 37 15.82 -15.97 34.46
CA ARG A 37 15.24 -17.18 33.83
C ARG A 37 13.71 -17.16 33.82
N ILE A 38 13.09 -16.68 34.89
CA ILE A 38 11.63 -16.53 34.98
C ILE A 38 11.13 -15.51 33.95
N GLU A 39 11.78 -14.35 33.89
CA GLU A 39 11.48 -13.29 32.90
C GLU A 39 11.67 -13.77 31.46
N PHE A 40 12.77 -14.50 31.18
CA PHE A 40 13.00 -15.09 29.86
C PHE A 40 11.89 -16.07 29.45
N LYS A 41 11.39 -16.89 30.38
CA LYS A 41 10.28 -17.81 30.09
C LYS A 41 9.01 -17.04 29.76
N ALA A 42 8.67 -16.02 30.56
CA ALA A 42 7.52 -15.15 30.31
C ALA A 42 7.63 -14.44 28.95
N ALA A 43 8.82 -13.92 28.61
CA ALA A 43 9.09 -13.29 27.31
C ALA A 43 8.97 -14.28 26.15
N MET A 44 9.38 -15.54 26.32
CA MET A 44 9.24 -16.59 25.30
C MET A 44 7.78 -16.98 25.06
N ASP A 45 6.95 -17.02 26.10
CA ASP A 45 5.53 -17.28 25.97
C ASP A 45 4.82 -16.10 25.29
N ALA A 46 5.17 -14.86 25.64
CA ALA A 46 4.72 -13.68 24.92
C ALA A 46 5.15 -13.70 23.43
N TYR A 47 6.38 -14.11 23.13
CA TYR A 47 6.87 -14.27 21.76
C TYR A 47 6.09 -15.33 20.97
N ARG A 48 5.78 -16.48 21.57
CA ARG A 48 4.97 -17.53 20.92
C ARG A 48 3.57 -17.01 20.57
N THR A 49 2.91 -16.32 21.50
CA THR A 49 1.61 -15.69 21.27
C THR A 49 1.70 -14.65 20.16
N ALA A 50 2.71 -13.76 20.20
CA ALA A 50 2.94 -12.76 19.16
C ALA A 50 3.21 -13.40 17.78
N MET A 51 3.88 -14.55 17.74
CA MET A 51 4.14 -15.29 16.49
C MET A 51 2.87 -15.91 15.90
N VAL A 52 1.92 -16.35 16.72
CA VAL A 52 0.60 -16.80 16.24
C VAL A 52 -0.16 -15.62 15.63
N ALA A 53 -0.21 -14.48 16.33
CA ALA A 53 -0.84 -13.27 15.84
C ALA A 53 -0.18 -12.77 14.53
N PHE A 54 1.15 -12.79 14.44
CA PHE A 54 1.90 -12.44 13.24
C PHE A 54 1.53 -13.31 12.03
N LYS A 55 1.40 -14.63 12.21
CA LYS A 55 1.01 -15.53 11.13
C LYS A 55 -0.41 -15.22 10.62
N ALA A 56 -1.33 -14.98 11.55
CA ALA A 56 -2.71 -14.63 11.22
C ALA A 56 -2.79 -13.28 10.49
N ASP A 57 -2.13 -12.24 11.01
CA ASP A 57 -2.07 -10.90 10.38
C ASP A 57 -1.45 -10.97 8.98
N ARG A 58 -0.35 -11.72 8.82
CA ARG A 58 0.27 -11.95 7.52
C ARG A 58 -0.67 -12.59 6.52
N GLN A 59 -1.40 -13.64 6.94
CA GLN A 59 -2.34 -14.34 6.08
C GLN A 59 -3.51 -13.44 5.68
N ALA A 60 -4.06 -12.68 6.62
CA ALA A 60 -5.15 -11.74 6.36
C ALA A 60 -4.71 -10.65 5.35
N LYS A 61 -3.54 -10.04 5.56
CA LYS A 61 -3.00 -9.02 4.65
C LYS A 61 -2.66 -9.57 3.27
N GLU A 62 -2.19 -10.81 3.17
CA GLU A 62 -1.97 -11.47 1.88
C GLU A 62 -3.29 -11.68 1.12
N ALA A 63 -4.33 -12.15 1.82
CA ALA A 63 -5.65 -12.37 1.22
C ALA A 63 -6.26 -11.04 0.72
N LEU A 64 -6.19 -9.98 1.54
CA LEU A 64 -6.63 -8.64 1.15
C LEU A 64 -5.84 -8.10 -0.05
N PHE A 65 -4.52 -8.27 -0.06
CA PHE A 65 -3.69 -7.84 -1.17
C PHE A 65 -4.03 -8.58 -2.47
N LYS A 66 -4.24 -9.90 -2.39
CA LYS A 66 -4.67 -10.71 -3.54
C LYS A 66 -6.02 -10.24 -4.08
N ALA A 67 -7.01 -10.06 -3.21
CA ALA A 67 -8.32 -9.56 -3.60
C ALA A 67 -8.23 -8.18 -4.27
N ALA A 68 -7.46 -7.26 -3.69
CA ALA A 68 -7.22 -5.95 -4.27
C ALA A 68 -6.52 -6.03 -5.64
N MET A 69 -5.55 -6.93 -5.80
CA MET A 69 -4.86 -7.16 -7.07
C MET A 69 -5.80 -7.70 -8.16
N ASP A 70 -6.71 -8.60 -7.79
CA ASP A 70 -7.68 -9.15 -8.74
C ASP A 70 -8.71 -8.09 -9.16
N ALA A 71 -9.19 -7.25 -8.23
CA ALA A 71 -10.01 -6.08 -8.53
C ALA A 71 -9.27 -5.07 -9.43
N PHE A 72 -7.99 -4.80 -9.15
CA PHE A 72 -7.15 -3.93 -9.96
C PHE A 72 -7.01 -4.44 -11.40
N LYS A 73 -6.80 -5.75 -11.62
CA LYS A 73 -6.69 -6.32 -12.96
C LYS A 73 -7.95 -6.09 -13.78
N ILE A 74 -9.12 -6.32 -13.18
CA ILE A 74 -10.42 -6.11 -13.83
C ILE A 74 -10.58 -4.64 -14.22
N ALA A 75 -10.41 -3.73 -13.25
CA ALA A 75 -10.54 -2.29 -13.48
C ALA A 75 -9.54 -1.77 -14.52
N ASN A 76 -8.28 -2.21 -14.46
CA ASN A 76 -7.23 -1.79 -15.38
C ASN A 76 -7.47 -2.34 -16.81
N THR A 77 -8.05 -3.53 -16.93
CA THR A 77 -8.43 -4.09 -18.23
C THR A 77 -9.57 -3.30 -18.87
N ALA A 78 -10.61 -2.97 -18.09
CA ALA A 78 -11.72 -2.13 -18.54
C ALA A 78 -11.23 -0.74 -18.97
N TYR A 79 -10.39 -0.11 -18.15
CA TYR A 79 -9.76 1.18 -18.45
C TYR A 79 -8.96 1.12 -19.77
N ALA A 80 -8.10 0.11 -19.95
CA ALA A 80 -7.30 -0.04 -21.15
C ALA A 80 -8.15 -0.29 -22.40
N ALA A 81 -9.22 -1.07 -22.28
CA ALA A 81 -10.16 -1.32 -23.38
C ALA A 81 -10.89 -0.03 -23.82
N GLN A 82 -11.38 0.76 -22.86
CA GLN A 82 -12.01 2.05 -23.16
C GLN A 82 -11.01 3.04 -23.77
N GLN A 83 -9.80 3.14 -23.22
CA GLN A 83 -8.75 3.98 -23.79
C GLN A 83 -8.42 3.59 -25.24
N LYS A 84 -8.35 2.28 -25.53
CA LYS A 84 -8.14 1.77 -26.89
C LYS A 84 -9.30 2.17 -27.81
N SER A 85 -10.54 2.05 -27.34
CA SER A 85 -11.73 2.46 -28.11
C SER A 85 -11.71 3.95 -28.45
N ILE A 86 -11.40 4.81 -27.47
CA ILE A 86 -11.27 6.26 -27.66
C ILE A 86 -10.22 6.60 -28.71
N ASN A 87 -9.03 5.99 -28.62
CA ASN A 87 -7.97 6.21 -29.61
C ASN A 87 -8.33 5.64 -30.99
N GLY A 88 -9.08 4.52 -31.04
CA GLY A 88 -9.61 3.96 -32.27
C GLY A 88 -10.59 4.91 -32.97
N ALA A 89 -11.50 5.53 -32.22
CA ALA A 89 -12.43 6.53 -32.75
C ALA A 89 -11.71 7.75 -33.33
N LEU A 90 -10.66 8.24 -32.67
CA LEU A 90 -9.81 9.31 -33.22
C LEU A 90 -9.19 8.88 -34.56
N LYS A 91 -8.63 7.67 -34.62
CA LYS A 91 -8.02 7.17 -35.86
C LYS A 91 -9.03 7.12 -37.00
N VAL A 92 -10.22 6.58 -36.76
CA VAL A 92 -11.30 6.53 -37.76
C VAL A 92 -11.68 7.93 -38.24
N ALA A 93 -11.85 8.88 -37.32
CA ALA A 93 -12.20 10.27 -37.67
C ALA A 93 -11.10 10.95 -38.51
N VAL A 94 -9.83 10.76 -38.15
CA VAL A 94 -8.69 11.32 -38.89
C VAL A 94 -8.55 10.67 -40.27
N ASP A 95 -8.74 9.36 -40.38
CA ASP A 95 -8.68 8.66 -41.67
C ASP A 95 -9.83 9.07 -42.59
N ALA A 96 -11.03 9.28 -42.05
CA ALA A 96 -12.16 9.86 -42.79
C ALA A 96 -11.83 11.29 -43.29
N ALA A 97 -11.26 12.15 -42.42
CA ALA A 97 -10.84 13.49 -42.80
C ALA A 97 -9.76 13.48 -43.90
N LYS A 98 -8.82 12.53 -43.85
CA LYS A 98 -7.81 12.34 -44.91
C LYS A 98 -8.46 11.92 -46.23
N SER A 99 -9.41 11.00 -46.21
CA SER A 99 -10.14 10.57 -47.40
C SER A 99 -10.87 11.73 -48.07
N VAL A 100 -11.60 12.54 -47.29
CA VAL A 100 -12.27 13.76 -47.76
C VAL A 100 -11.28 14.76 -48.35
N ARG A 101 -10.14 14.99 -47.66
CA ARG A 101 -9.07 15.87 -48.16
C ARG A 101 -8.53 15.39 -49.52
N SER A 102 -8.24 14.11 -49.67
CA SER A 102 -7.72 13.54 -50.92
C SER A 102 -8.73 13.68 -52.06
N ALA A 103 -10.02 13.41 -51.80
CA ALA A 103 -11.07 13.59 -52.80
C ALA A 103 -11.22 15.06 -53.23
N ALA A 104 -11.19 16.00 -52.28
CA ALA A 104 -11.29 17.42 -52.57
C ALA A 104 -10.07 17.95 -53.35
N LEU A 105 -8.86 17.45 -53.07
CA LEU A 105 -7.65 17.82 -53.83
C LEU A 105 -7.70 17.30 -55.27
N ALA A 106 -8.34 16.16 -55.51
CA ALA A 106 -8.53 15.62 -56.85
C ALA A 106 -9.54 16.43 -57.67
N SER A 107 -10.56 17.03 -57.02
CA SER A 107 -11.57 17.86 -57.70
C SER A 107 -11.18 19.33 -57.88
N SER A 108 -10.28 19.85 -57.03
CA SER A 108 -10.02 21.29 -56.95
C SER A 108 -8.52 21.58 -56.77
N PRO A 109 -7.74 21.68 -57.88
CA PRO A 109 -6.29 21.77 -57.82
C PRO A 109 -5.76 23.20 -57.66
N THR A 110 -6.61 24.24 -57.54
CA THR A 110 -6.11 25.62 -57.48
C THR A 110 -5.41 25.92 -56.14
N PRO A 111 -4.47 26.88 -56.09
CA PRO A 111 -3.83 27.27 -54.83
C PRO A 111 -4.80 27.73 -53.74
N ALA A 112 -5.87 28.43 -54.10
CA ALA A 112 -6.90 28.90 -53.18
C ALA A 112 -7.69 27.72 -52.58
N ASP A 113 -8.08 26.75 -53.41
CA ASP A 113 -8.78 25.55 -52.96
C ASP A 113 -7.93 24.72 -52.01
N ARG A 114 -6.63 24.58 -52.28
CA ARG A 114 -5.70 23.86 -51.40
C ARG A 114 -5.65 24.46 -49.99
N ALA A 115 -5.68 25.79 -49.88
CA ALA A 115 -5.70 26.48 -48.59
C ALA A 115 -7.01 26.20 -47.83
N ALA A 116 -8.15 26.29 -48.52
CA ALA A 116 -9.46 25.99 -47.93
C ALA A 116 -9.58 24.52 -47.50
N ILE A 117 -9.14 23.57 -48.34
CA ILE A 117 -9.13 22.14 -48.04
C ILE A 117 -8.25 21.85 -46.82
N LYS A 118 -7.07 22.49 -46.72
CA LYS A 118 -6.21 22.35 -45.54
C LYS A 118 -6.90 22.87 -44.28
N ALA A 119 -7.53 24.04 -44.34
CA ALA A 119 -8.27 24.61 -43.21
C ALA A 119 -9.40 23.67 -42.73
N THR A 120 -10.16 23.08 -43.66
CA THR A 120 -11.21 22.10 -43.34
C THR A 120 -10.64 20.84 -42.72
N PHE A 121 -9.52 20.33 -43.23
CA PHE A 121 -8.84 19.17 -42.65
C PHE A 121 -8.35 19.45 -41.22
N ASP A 122 -7.69 20.58 -41.01
CA ASP A 122 -7.17 20.98 -39.69
C ASP A 122 -8.32 21.17 -38.68
N ALA A 123 -9.44 21.77 -39.11
CA ALA A 123 -10.64 21.91 -38.29
C ALA A 123 -11.23 20.54 -37.91
N ALA A 124 -11.30 19.59 -38.84
CA ALA A 124 -11.79 18.24 -38.57
C ALA A 124 -10.88 17.48 -37.58
N VAL A 125 -9.55 17.58 -37.74
CA VAL A 125 -8.59 16.96 -36.80
C VAL A 125 -8.66 17.61 -35.42
N SER A 126 -8.80 18.94 -35.36
CA SER A 126 -8.97 19.67 -34.10
C SER A 126 -10.24 19.22 -33.36
N ALA A 127 -11.38 19.14 -34.06
CA ALA A 127 -12.63 18.65 -33.51
C ALA A 127 -12.51 17.21 -32.99
N ALA A 128 -11.90 16.31 -33.78
CA ALA A 128 -11.68 14.93 -33.36
C ALA A 128 -10.75 14.83 -32.13
N THR A 129 -9.75 15.69 -32.04
CA THR A 129 -8.83 15.77 -30.89
C THR A 129 -9.55 16.31 -29.65
N ALA A 130 -10.43 17.30 -29.79
CA ALA A 130 -11.25 17.82 -28.71
C ALA A 130 -12.20 16.74 -28.17
N THR A 131 -12.86 15.99 -29.05
CA THR A 131 -13.71 14.85 -28.67
C THR A 131 -12.92 13.76 -27.94
N ARG A 132 -11.70 13.43 -28.41
CA ARG A 132 -10.80 12.52 -27.69
C ARG A 132 -10.45 13.06 -26.31
N GLY A 133 -10.13 14.34 -26.19
CA GLY A 133 -9.81 14.99 -24.91
C GLY A 133 -10.96 14.88 -23.91
N ALA A 134 -12.18 15.20 -24.34
CA ALA A 134 -13.38 15.08 -23.52
C ALA A 134 -13.64 13.61 -23.10
N ALA A 135 -13.51 12.66 -24.04
CA ALA A 135 -13.68 11.25 -23.74
C ALA A 135 -12.61 10.72 -22.76
N MET A 136 -11.35 11.11 -22.93
CA MET A 136 -10.27 10.78 -21.99
C MET A 136 -10.50 11.39 -20.60
N SER A 137 -11.06 12.60 -20.52
CA SER A 137 -11.44 13.21 -19.23
C SER A 137 -12.58 12.43 -18.56
N SER A 138 -13.56 11.95 -19.32
CA SER A 138 -14.67 11.13 -18.80
C SER A 138 -14.24 9.73 -18.36
N LEU A 139 -13.14 9.20 -18.91
CA LEU A 139 -12.57 7.90 -18.52
C LEU A 139 -12.06 7.91 -17.06
N GLY A 140 -11.74 9.10 -16.54
CA GLY A 140 -11.25 9.28 -15.17
C GLY A 140 -9.82 8.80 -14.99
N THR A 141 -9.44 8.57 -13.74
CA THR A 141 -8.07 8.20 -13.37
C THR A 141 -7.79 6.74 -13.63
N LYS A 142 -6.59 6.44 -14.15
CA LYS A 142 -6.09 5.07 -14.25
C LYS A 142 -6.10 4.39 -12.86
N PRO A 143 -6.60 3.15 -12.76
CA PRO A 143 -6.55 2.39 -11.51
C PRO A 143 -5.12 2.32 -10.95
N ALA A 144 -4.98 2.53 -9.64
CA ALA A 144 -3.70 2.43 -8.95
C ALA A 144 -3.41 0.97 -8.59
N LYS A 145 -2.16 0.53 -8.77
CA LYS A 145 -1.73 -0.81 -8.38
C LYS A 145 -1.74 -0.90 -6.84
N PRO A 146 -2.40 -1.90 -6.24
CA PRO A 146 -2.36 -2.11 -4.80
C PRO A 146 -0.93 -2.30 -4.29
N VAL A 147 -0.69 -1.85 -3.06
CA VAL A 147 0.58 -2.03 -2.35
C VAL A 147 0.36 -3.01 -1.21
N LYS A 148 1.29 -3.95 -1.04
CA LYS A 148 1.23 -4.93 0.03
C LYS A 148 1.53 -4.26 1.37
N ALA A 149 0.64 -4.40 2.34
CA ALA A 149 0.83 -3.83 3.67
C ALA A 149 2.00 -4.51 4.41
N PRO A 150 2.83 -3.76 5.14
CA PRO A 150 3.92 -4.34 5.91
C PRO A 150 3.39 -5.19 7.08
N VAL A 151 4.17 -6.21 7.43
CA VAL A 151 3.91 -7.09 8.57
C VAL A 151 5.18 -7.13 9.41
N VAL A 152 5.09 -6.76 10.69
CA VAL A 152 6.24 -6.71 11.59
C VAL A 152 6.38 -8.05 12.29
N LYS A 153 7.51 -8.72 12.09
CA LYS A 153 7.81 -10.00 12.74
C LYS A 153 8.21 -9.75 14.20
N PRO A 154 7.62 -10.48 15.17
CA PRO A 154 8.08 -10.43 16.56
C PRO A 154 9.55 -10.79 16.69
N VAL A 155 10.26 -10.12 17.61
CA VAL A 155 11.68 -10.39 17.90
C VAL A 155 11.77 -11.46 18.98
N LYS A 156 12.63 -12.46 18.76
CA LYS A 156 12.84 -13.53 19.72
C LYS A 156 13.62 -13.02 20.93
N PRO A 157 13.18 -13.29 22.18
CA PRO A 157 13.94 -12.95 23.38
C PRO A 157 15.31 -13.62 23.40
N THR A 158 16.32 -12.89 23.90
CA THR A 158 17.69 -13.40 24.08
C THR A 158 17.81 -14.06 25.45
N ARG A 159 18.50 -15.21 25.51
CA ARG A 159 18.74 -15.92 26.77
C ARG A 159 19.72 -15.11 27.64
N PRO A 160 19.47 -14.94 28.95
CA PRO A 160 20.45 -14.35 29.85
C PRO A 160 21.71 -15.22 29.92
N VAL A 161 22.88 -14.61 29.82
CA VAL A 161 24.16 -15.22 30.21
C VAL A 161 24.34 -15.04 31.71
N ALA A 162 24.77 -16.10 32.40
CA ALA A 162 24.93 -16.13 33.85
C ALA A 162 26.16 -15.34 34.31
#